data_AF-A0A1E3PQ93-F1
#
_entry.id   AF-A0A1E3PQ93-F1
#
_cell.length_a   1.000
_cell.length_b   1.000
_cell.length_c   1.000
_cell.angle_alpha   90.00
_cell.angle_beta   90.00
_cell.angle_gamma   90.00
#
_symmetry.space_group_name_H-M   'P 1'
#
loop_
_entity.id
_entity.type
_entity.pdbx_description
1 polymer ?
#
loop_
_entity_poly.entity_id
_entity_poly.type
_entity_poly.pdbx_seq_one_letter_code
_entity_poly.pdbx_strand_id
1 'polypeptide(L)'
;QHKYTVSKPSAQDNLTQLYGLSDLAASVARFDVATGQKQKLRKSYKNQISDLPGKHNIPTAGASLLPIIYAPPRGNGLVSLKDMDMAMLNRSLALDPAKPEGIRGFNPSDLALS
;
A
#
# COMPACT_ATOMS: atom_id res chain seq x y z
N GLN A 1 20.40 45.92 -25.36
CA GLN A 1 19.07 45.77 -24.74
C GLN A 1 18.69 44.31 -24.80
N HIS A 2 18.44 43.65 -23.67
CA HIS A 2 18.02 42.25 -23.65
C HIS A 2 16.48 42.17 -23.72
N LYS A 3 15.96 41.38 -24.66
CA LYS A 3 14.54 41.02 -24.72
C LYS A 3 14.34 39.73 -23.94
N TYR A 4 13.54 39.77 -22.87
CA TYR A 4 13.12 38.60 -22.13
C TYR A 4 11.78 38.11 -22.65
N THR A 5 11.64 36.79 -22.83
CA THR A 5 10.38 36.15 -23.17
C THR A 5 9.68 35.66 -21.91
N VAL A 6 8.34 35.66 -21.92
CA VAL A 6 7.55 35.05 -20.84
C VAL A 6 7.90 33.57 -20.71
N SER A 7 8.06 33.09 -19.48
CA SER A 7 8.29 31.68 -19.20
C SER A 7 7.09 30.85 -19.67
N LYS A 8 7.35 29.66 -20.23
CA LYS A 8 6.31 28.70 -20.61
C LYS A 8 6.51 27.40 -19.82
N PRO A 9 5.51 26.95 -19.05
CA PRO A 9 4.23 27.63 -18.79
C PRO A 9 4.39 28.91 -17.95
N SER A 10 3.41 29.79 -18.04
CA SER A 10 3.26 30.98 -17.20
C SER A 10 2.45 30.63 -15.95
N ALA A 11 2.69 31.34 -14.84
CA ALA A 11 1.85 31.22 -13.64
C ALA A 11 0.41 31.74 -13.85
N GLN A 12 0.16 32.45 -14.95
CA GLN A 12 -1.18 32.88 -15.36
C GLN A 12 -1.95 31.76 -16.08
N ASP A 13 -1.28 30.70 -16.51
CA ASP A 13 -1.93 29.56 -17.15
C ASP A 13 -2.61 28.68 -16.11
N ASN A 14 -3.76 28.08 -16.46
CA ASN A 14 -4.36 27.04 -15.63
C ASN A 14 -3.53 25.76 -15.73
N LEU A 15 -2.53 25.63 -14.86
CA LEU A 15 -1.60 24.50 -14.85
C LEU A 15 -2.31 23.16 -14.60
N THR A 16 -3.37 23.16 -13.79
CA THR A 16 -4.17 21.95 -13.52
C THR A 16 -4.76 21.40 -14.81
N GLN A 17 -5.31 22.29 -15.65
CA GLN A 17 -5.85 21.89 -16.95
C GLN A 17 -4.75 21.59 -17.97
N LEU A 18 -3.70 22.42 -18.02
CA LEU A 18 -2.58 22.27 -18.96
C LEU A 18 -1.87 20.92 -18.82
N TYR A 19 -1.76 20.41 -17.58
CA TYR A 19 -1.13 19.14 -17.27
C TYR A 19 -2.13 17.99 -17.06
N GLY A 20 -3.41 18.17 -17.39
CA GLY A 20 -4.41 17.11 -17.33
C GLY A 20 -4.71 16.60 -15.91
N LEU A 21 -4.51 17.43 -14.89
CA LEU A 21 -4.72 17.09 -13.48
C LEU A 21 -6.14 17.38 -12.98
N SER A 22 -7.04 17.87 -13.85
CA SER A 22 -8.40 18.26 -13.46
C SER A 22 -9.20 17.10 -12.86
N ASP A 23 -9.16 15.93 -13.49
CA ASP A 23 -9.89 14.75 -13.01
C ASP A 23 -9.33 14.24 -11.69
N LEU A 24 -7.99 14.25 -11.56
CA LEU A 24 -7.32 13.93 -10.30
C LEU A 24 -7.75 14.91 -9.21
N ALA A 25 -7.70 16.22 -9.48
CA ALA A 25 -8.09 17.25 -8.54
C ALA A 25 -9.56 17.10 -8.09
N ALA A 26 -10.47 16.75 -9.00
CA ALA A 26 -11.86 16.46 -8.67
C ALA A 26 -11.99 15.19 -7.81
N SER A 27 -11.23 14.14 -8.11
CA SER A 27 -11.29 12.86 -7.38
C SER A 27 -10.78 12.94 -5.93
N VAL A 28 -9.90 13.90 -5.62
CA VAL A 28 -9.34 14.10 -4.27
C VAL A 28 -9.74 15.44 -3.63
N ALA A 29 -10.69 16.15 -4.24
CA ALA A 29 -11.17 17.43 -3.72
C ALA A 29 -11.76 17.27 -2.32
N ARG A 30 -11.59 18.28 -1.47
CA ARG A 30 -12.16 18.26 -0.10
C ARG A 30 -13.69 18.16 -0.12
N PHE A 31 -14.30 18.69 -1.17
CA PHE A 31 -15.73 18.70 -1.39
C PHE A 31 -16.02 18.17 -2.79
N ASP A 32 -17.04 17.34 -2.87
CA ASP A 32 -17.59 16.85 -4.12
C ASP A 32 -18.24 18.01 -4.89
N VAL A 33 -17.86 18.17 -6.16
CA VAL A 33 -18.28 19.32 -7.00
C VAL A 33 -19.76 19.26 -7.36
N ALA A 34 -20.34 18.05 -7.46
CA ALA A 34 -21.74 17.87 -7.84
C ALA A 34 -22.70 18.01 -6.65
N THR A 35 -22.30 17.52 -5.48
CA THR A 35 -23.16 17.41 -4.29
C THR A 35 -22.82 18.41 -3.19
N GLY A 36 -21.65 19.06 -3.24
CA GLY A 36 -21.13 19.96 -2.19
C GLY A 36 -20.73 19.23 -0.91
N GLN A 37 -20.82 17.90 -0.87
CA GLN A 37 -20.53 17.12 0.33
C GLN A 37 -19.04 16.96 0.57
N LYS A 38 -18.63 16.94 1.83
CA LYS A 38 -17.22 16.73 2.19
C LYS A 38 -16.78 15.31 1.87
N GLN A 39 -15.74 15.16 1.04
CA GLN A 39 -15.11 13.86 0.84
C GLN A 39 -14.37 13.44 2.11
N LYS A 40 -14.71 12.25 2.64
CA LYS A 40 -14.15 11.71 3.88
C LYS A 40 -13.03 10.73 3.55
N LEU A 41 -11.80 11.10 3.88
CA LEU A 41 -10.64 10.22 3.78
C LEU A 41 -10.14 9.85 5.18
N ARG A 42 -9.85 8.57 5.39
CA ARG A 42 -9.17 8.12 6.61
C ARG A 42 -7.68 8.47 6.52
N LYS A 43 -7.07 8.87 7.64
CA LYS A 43 -5.62 9.14 7.71
C LYS A 43 -4.79 7.89 7.40
N SER A 44 -5.31 6.69 7.69
CA SER A 44 -4.67 5.42 7.35
C SER A 44 -5.28 4.79 6.10
N TYR A 45 -4.57 3.83 5.52
CA TYR A 45 -5.02 3.05 4.37
C TYR A 45 -6.07 1.98 4.71
N LYS A 46 -6.82 2.15 5.80
CA LYS A 46 -7.78 1.13 6.28
C LYS A 46 -8.90 0.85 5.25
N ASN A 47 -9.27 1.84 4.44
CA ASN A 47 -10.30 1.66 3.41
C ASN A 47 -9.82 0.75 2.26
N GLN A 48 -8.51 0.62 2.04
CA GLN A 48 -7.93 -0.21 0.98
C GLN A 48 -7.77 -1.68 1.38
N ILE A 49 -7.95 -1.99 2.66
CA ILE A 49 -7.81 -3.35 3.22
C ILE A 49 -9.06 -3.80 3.95
N SER A 50 -10.14 -3.02 3.88
CA SER A 50 -11.39 -3.30 4.61
C SER A 50 -12.21 -4.44 3.99
N ASP A 51 -11.95 -4.71 2.71
CA ASP A 51 -12.51 -5.81 1.93
C ASP A 51 -11.72 -7.12 2.12
N LEU A 52 -10.53 -7.07 2.73
CA LEU A 52 -9.75 -8.26 3.04
C LEU A 52 -10.33 -9.00 4.26
N PRO A 53 -10.34 -10.34 4.25
CA PRO A 53 -10.82 -11.14 5.38
C PRO A 53 -9.83 -11.08 6.54
N GLY A 54 -10.36 -11.11 7.77
CA GLY A 54 -9.56 -11.11 8.99
C GLY A 54 -9.42 -9.74 9.63
N LYS A 55 -8.74 -9.70 10.79
CA LYS A 55 -8.48 -8.45 11.52
C LYS A 55 -7.08 -7.93 11.21
N HIS A 56 -6.99 -6.86 10.43
CA HIS A 56 -5.73 -6.21 10.10
C HIS A 56 -5.43 -5.02 11.01
N ASN A 57 -4.32 -5.10 11.76
CA ASN A 57 -3.75 -3.95 12.46
C ASN A 57 -2.71 -3.27 11.56
N ILE A 58 -2.80 -1.96 11.38
CA ILE A 58 -1.89 -1.19 10.54
C ILE A 58 -0.65 -0.86 11.37
N PRO A 59 0.54 -1.43 11.04
CA PRO A 59 1.75 -1.16 11.80
C PRO A 59 2.15 0.30 11.64
N THR A 60 2.46 0.97 12.75
CA THR A 60 2.92 2.38 12.75
C THR A 60 4.44 2.51 12.67
N ALA A 61 5.19 1.42 12.87
CA ALA A 61 6.65 1.38 12.81
C ALA A 61 7.16 0.01 12.32
N GLY A 62 8.35 -0.01 11.71
CA GLY A 62 9.16 -1.23 11.52
C GLY A 62 9.01 -1.97 10.18
N ALA A 63 7.90 -1.84 9.46
CA ALA A 63 7.74 -2.47 8.14
C ALA A 63 7.97 -1.43 7.04
N SER A 64 9.18 -1.40 6.47
CA SER A 64 9.52 -0.52 5.35
C SER A 64 10.13 -1.32 4.21
N LEU A 65 9.65 -1.06 2.99
CA LEU A 65 10.25 -1.60 1.77
C LEU A 65 11.51 -0.84 1.35
N LEU A 66 11.79 0.31 1.99
CA LEU A 66 12.91 1.18 1.64
C LEU A 66 14.28 0.47 1.63
N PRO A 67 14.62 -0.41 2.60
CA PRO A 67 15.91 -1.12 2.56
C PRO A 67 16.08 -1.97 1.30
N ILE A 68 15.02 -2.62 0.84
CA ILE A 68 15.03 -3.45 -0.37
C ILE A 68 15.18 -2.57 -1.62
N ILE A 69 14.53 -1.39 -1.64
CA ILE A 69 14.60 -0.44 -2.77
C ILE A 69 16.00 0.18 -2.87
N TYR A 70 16.59 0.58 -1.75
CA TYR A 70 17.90 1.27 -1.74
C TYR A 70 19.09 0.32 -1.81
N ALA A 71 18.94 -0.92 -1.34
CA ALA A 71 19.96 -1.94 -1.42
C ALA A 71 19.34 -3.23 -1.98
N PRO A 72 18.96 -3.22 -3.28
CA PRO A 72 18.44 -4.44 -3.89
C PRO A 72 19.51 -5.53 -3.81
N PRO A 73 19.12 -6.80 -3.61
CA PRO A 73 20.06 -7.91 -3.59
C PRO A 73 20.94 -7.86 -4.84
N ARG A 74 22.26 -7.79 -4.64
CA ARG A 74 23.22 -7.73 -5.75
C ARG A 74 23.28 -9.11 -6.41
N GLY A 75 22.44 -9.32 -7.42
CA GLY A 75 22.50 -10.45 -8.33
C GLY A 75 22.70 -9.93 -9.75
N ASN A 76 23.67 -10.49 -10.49
CA ASN A 76 24.00 -10.08 -11.87
C ASN A 76 22.94 -10.51 -12.92
N GLY A 77 21.66 -10.59 -12.57
CA GLY A 77 20.60 -11.02 -13.47
C GLY A 77 19.25 -11.18 -12.78
N LEU A 78 18.24 -11.60 -13.56
CA LEU A 78 16.93 -12.01 -13.04
C LEU A 78 17.13 -12.99 -11.89
N VAL A 79 16.56 -12.67 -10.72
CA VAL A 79 16.61 -13.55 -9.55
C VAL A 79 15.87 -14.84 -9.89
N SER A 80 16.62 -15.90 -10.23
CA SER A 80 16.07 -17.24 -10.29
C SER A 80 15.86 -17.70 -8.85
N LEU A 81 14.61 -17.73 -8.39
CA LEU A 81 14.29 -18.37 -7.12
C LEU A 81 14.79 -19.82 -7.22
N LYS A 82 15.69 -20.20 -6.31
CA LYS A 82 16.12 -21.60 -6.22
C LYS A 82 14.88 -22.43 -5.91
N ASP A 83 14.70 -23.55 -6.62
CA ASP A 83 13.61 -24.47 -6.34
C ASP A 83 13.59 -24.83 -4.85
N MET A 84 12.44 -24.59 -4.22
CA MET A 84 12.24 -24.87 -2.81
C MET A 84 12.04 -26.37 -2.65
N ASP A 85 12.76 -27.00 -1.73
CA ASP A 85 12.58 -28.41 -1.42
C ASP A 85 11.23 -28.63 -0.71
N MET A 86 10.23 -29.01 -1.51
CA MET A 86 8.87 -29.25 -1.04
C MET A 86 8.79 -30.44 -0.08
N ALA A 87 9.69 -31.43 -0.19
CA ALA A 87 9.70 -32.59 0.71
C ALA A 87 10.16 -32.16 2.11
N MET A 88 11.20 -31.34 2.18
CA MET A 88 11.67 -30.74 3.42
C MET A 88 10.60 -29.83 4.03
N LEU A 89 9.99 -28.95 3.24
CA LEU A 89 8.94 -28.04 3.72
C LEU A 89 7.73 -28.80 4.29
N ASN A 90 7.25 -29.83 3.57
CA ASN A 90 6.11 -30.64 4.02
C ASN A 90 6.40 -31.38 5.32
N ARG A 91 7.62 -31.92 5.48
CA ARG A 91 8.03 -32.55 6.73
C ARG A 91 8.10 -31.53 7.87
N SER A 92 8.59 -30.33 7.62
CA SER A 92 8.72 -29.27 8.64
C SER A 92 7.40 -28.63 9.05
N LEU A 93 6.40 -28.61 8.17
CA LEU A 93 5.06 -28.07 8.44
C LEU A 93 4.04 -29.12 8.88
N ALA A 94 4.46 -30.37 9.12
CA ALA A 94 3.63 -31.40 9.73
C ALA A 94 3.46 -31.11 11.23
N LEU A 95 2.42 -30.34 11.57
CA LEU A 95 2.11 -29.95 12.94
C LEU A 95 1.07 -30.88 13.56
N ASP A 96 1.25 -31.23 14.83
CA ASP A 96 0.25 -31.94 15.60
C ASP A 96 -0.95 -31.04 15.92
N PRO A 97 -2.18 -31.58 16.02
CA PRO A 97 -3.34 -30.82 16.44
C PRO A 97 -3.11 -30.13 17.80
N ALA A 98 -3.51 -28.87 17.88
CA ALA A 98 -3.46 -28.14 19.15
C ALA A 98 -4.40 -28.78 20.18
N LYS A 99 -4.07 -28.62 21.46
CA LYS A 99 -4.95 -29.01 22.56
C LYS A 99 -6.26 -28.19 22.53
N PRO A 100 -7.33 -28.64 23.19
CA PRO A 100 -8.60 -27.89 23.25
C PRO A 100 -8.44 -26.45 23.79
N GLU A 101 -7.43 -26.19 24.63
CA GLU A 101 -7.12 -24.84 25.14
C GLU A 101 -6.43 -23.94 24.11
N GLY A 102 -6.11 -24.46 22.92
CA GLY A 102 -5.43 -23.76 21.85
C GLY A 102 -3.92 -23.62 22.05
N ILE A 103 -3.30 -22.78 21.20
CA ILE A 103 -1.88 -22.47 21.27
C ILE A 103 -1.69 -21.29 22.23
N ARG A 104 -0.80 -21.43 23.22
CA ARG A 104 -0.53 -20.36 24.19
C ARG A 104 -0.09 -19.08 23.46
N GLY A 105 -0.72 -17.96 23.78
CA GLY A 105 -0.41 -16.64 23.21
C GLY A 105 -1.07 -16.38 21.86
N PHE A 106 -1.81 -17.34 21.30
CA PHE A 106 -2.63 -17.14 20.11
C PHE A 106 -4.06 -16.72 20.50
N ASN A 107 -4.58 -15.67 19.87
CA ASN A 107 -5.97 -15.23 20.05
C ASN A 107 -6.79 -15.52 18.77
N PRO A 108 -7.77 -16.44 18.82
CA PRO A 108 -8.62 -16.75 17.66
C PRO A 108 -9.36 -15.54 17.09
N SER A 109 -9.60 -14.51 17.90
CA SER A 109 -10.28 -13.28 17.47
C SER A 109 -9.53 -12.51 16.38
N ASP A 110 -8.22 -12.73 16.26
CA ASP A 110 -7.41 -12.08 15.22
C ASP A 110 -7.64 -12.71 13.84
N LEU A 111 -8.14 -13.95 13.79
CA LEU A 111 -8.57 -14.58 12.53
C LEU A 111 -9.87 -13.94 11.99
N ALA A 112 -10.68 -13.33 12.86
CA ALA A 112 -11.99 -12.74 12.55
C ALA A 112 -12.84 -13.60 11.59
N LEU A 113 -12.86 -14.91 11.84
CA LEU A 113 -13.69 -15.86 11.12
C LEU A 113 -15.13 -15.71 11.63
N SER A 114 -16.01 -15.19 10.77
CA SER A 114 -17.46 -15.17 10.98
C SER A 114 -18.11 -16.40 10.37
#